data_AF-A0A3N6LS81-F1
#
_entry.id   AF-A0A3N6LS81-F1
#
_cell.length_a   1.000
_cell.length_b   1.000
_cell.length_c   1.000
_cell.angle_alpha   90.00
_cell.angle_beta   90.00
_cell.angle_gamma   90.00
#
_symmetry.space_group_name_H-M   'P 1'
#
loop_
_entity.id
_entity.type
_entity.pdbx_description
1 polymer ?
#
loop_
_entity_poly.entity_id
_entity_poly.type
_entity_poly.pdbx_seq_one_letter_code
_entity_poly.pdbx_strand_id
1 'polypeptide(L)'
;MDTVLLAIIVGIPLAWHLVLTVVTYYDAGRVGLEPPRKWAVITFAVPIFGFFIYLFERSELSYDPETDPYRGNTINVHPSRADEVPLSSRSDERPSSTRDDE
;
A
#
# COMPACT_ATOMS: atom_id res chain seq x y z
N MET A 1 -15.44 21.37 6.22
CA MET A 1 -14.75 20.80 7.41
C MET A 1 -14.20 21.98 8.19
N ASP A 2 -14.39 22.04 9.50
CA ASP A 2 -13.82 23.11 10.32
C ASP A 2 -12.28 23.02 10.25
N THR A 3 -11.63 24.11 9.83
CA THR A 3 -10.17 24.19 9.66
C THR A 3 -9.44 23.90 10.96
N VAL A 4 -10.01 24.31 12.11
CA VAL A 4 -9.43 24.05 13.43
C VAL A 4 -9.46 22.55 13.74
N LEU A 5 -10.59 21.90 13.47
CA LEU A 5 -10.74 20.46 13.64
C LEU A 5 -9.76 19.68 12.75
N LEU A 6 -9.61 20.08 11.48
CA LEU A 6 -8.63 19.47 10.58
C LEU A 6 -7.20 19.64 11.09
N ALA A 7 -6.84 20.83 11.57
CA ALA A 7 -5.53 21.10 12.13
C ALA A 7 -5.24 20.23 13.37
N ILE A 8 -6.24 19.97 14.20
CA ILE A 8 -6.12 19.09 15.37
C ILE A 8 -5.94 17.63 14.93
N ILE A 9 -6.81 17.14 14.04
CA ILE A 9 -6.82 15.75 13.58
C ILE A 9 -5.52 15.39 12.86
N VAL A 10 -4.93 16.31 12.10
CA VAL A 10 -3.69 16.07 11.35
C VAL A 10 -2.46 16.47 12.16
N GLY A 11 -2.52 17.61 12.83
CA GLY A 11 -1.37 18.21 13.52
C GLY A 11 -0.93 17.45 14.76
N ILE A 12 -1.86 16.98 15.61
CA ILE A 12 -1.49 16.24 16.82
C ILE A 12 -0.79 14.93 16.48
N PRO A 13 -1.31 14.07 15.57
CA PRO A 13 -0.60 12.85 15.18
C PRO A 13 0.76 13.12 14.54
N LEU A 14 0.87 14.14 13.67
CA LEU A 14 2.16 14.52 13.08
C LEU A 14 3.17 14.96 14.14
N ALA A 15 2.76 15.81 15.09
CA ALA A 15 3.62 16.26 16.17
C ALA A 15 4.09 15.08 17.03
N TRP A 16 3.17 14.17 17.39
CA TRP A 16 3.51 12.97 18.16
C TRP A 16 4.48 12.07 17.41
N HIS A 17 4.27 11.87 16.11
CA HIS A 17 5.15 11.07 15.26
C HIS A 17 6.57 11.63 15.18
N LEU A 18 6.70 12.95 15.06
CA LEU A 18 8.00 13.62 15.09
C LEU A 18 8.68 13.48 16.45
N VAL A 19 7.94 13.63 17.56
CA VAL A 19 8.48 13.43 18.91
C VAL A 19 9.00 12.01 19.07
N LEU A 20 8.23 10.99 18.67
CA LEU A 20 8.66 9.59 18.74
C LEU A 20 9.90 9.32 17.88
N THR A 21 9.97 9.90 16.67
CA THR A 21 11.14 9.79 15.80
C THR A 21 12.40 10.35 16.48
N VAL A 22 12.28 11.51 17.11
CA VAL A 22 13.38 12.14 17.86
C VAL A 22 13.76 11.28 19.07
N VAL A 23 12.79 10.78 19.84
CA VAL A 23 13.02 9.86 20.96
C VAL A 23 13.79 8.62 20.50
N THR A 24 13.38 7.98 19.40
CA THR A 24 14.09 6.83 18.83
C THR A 24 15.53 7.17 18.47
N TYR A 25 15.79 8.35 17.87
CA TYR A 25 17.15 8.76 17.55
C TYR A 25 18.04 8.87 18.79
N TYR A 26 17.54 9.50 19.85
CA TYR A 26 18.29 9.65 21.11
C TYR A 26 18.46 8.33 21.85
N ASP A 27 17.41 7.52 21.90
CA ASP A 27 17.40 6.25 22.63
C ASP A 27 18.28 5.21 21.94
N ALA A 28 18.22 5.10 20.61
CA ALA A 28 19.00 4.13 19.83
C ALA A 28 20.51 4.24 20.10
N GLY A 29 21.03 5.47 20.28
CA GLY A 29 22.43 5.68 20.64
C GLY A 29 22.78 5.23 22.06
N ARG A 30 21.82 5.26 22.99
CA ARG A 30 22.02 4.83 24.39
C ARG A 30 21.93 3.32 24.56
N VAL A 31 21.07 2.65 23.78
CA VAL A 31 20.83 1.20 23.89
C VAL A 31 21.69 0.36 22.93
N GLY A 32 22.66 0.96 22.24
CA GLY A 32 23.58 0.25 21.34
C GLY A 32 23.01 -0.09 19.96
N LEU A 33 21.92 0.56 19.55
CA LEU A 33 21.29 0.40 18.25
C LEU A 33 21.96 1.32 17.21
N GLU A 34 23.13 0.92 16.72
CA GLU A 34 23.90 1.70 15.76
C GLU A 34 23.57 1.37 14.27
N PRO A 35 23.64 2.36 13.37
CA PRO A 35 23.69 3.80 13.66
C PRO A 35 22.29 4.33 14.06
N PRO A 36 22.17 5.27 15.01
CA PRO A 36 20.88 5.81 15.46
C PRO A 36 20.02 6.42 14.33
N ARG A 37 20.68 6.98 13.31
CA ARG A 37 20.02 7.52 12.10
C ARG A 37 19.20 6.45 11.37
N LYS A 38 19.68 5.21 11.29
CA LYS A 38 18.97 4.12 10.62
C LYS A 38 17.60 3.90 11.26
N TRP A 39 17.57 3.83 12.59
CA TRP A 39 16.35 3.59 13.35
C TRP A 39 15.40 4.77 13.31
N ALA A 40 15.91 6.00 13.41
CA ALA A 40 15.10 7.20 13.24
C ALA A 40 14.43 7.24 11.86
N VAL A 41 15.16 6.91 10.78
CA VAL A 41 14.61 6.86 9.43
C VAL A 41 13.52 5.78 9.31
N ILE A 42 13.76 4.59 9.86
CA ILE A 42 12.77 3.50 9.85
C ILE A 42 11.50 3.96 10.59
N THR A 43 11.62 4.44 11.83
CA THR A 43 10.49 4.93 12.62
C THR A 43 9.73 6.03 11.88
N PHE A 44 10.42 6.98 11.25
CA PHE A 44 9.80 8.05 10.50
C PHE A 44 9.04 7.57 9.25
N ALA A 45 9.64 6.64 8.49
CA ALA A 45 9.15 6.26 7.16
C ALA A 45 8.09 5.16 7.18
N VAL A 46 8.07 4.28 8.19
CA VAL A 46 7.14 3.14 8.24
C VAL A 46 5.66 3.54 8.07
N PRO A 47 5.14 4.60 8.74
CA PRO A 47 3.74 4.99 8.56
C PRO A 47 3.38 5.44 7.14
N ILE A 48 4.35 5.87 6.33
CA ILE A 48 4.14 6.30 4.95
C ILE A 48 3.72 5.11 4.08
N PHE A 49 4.18 3.89 4.38
CA PHE A 49 3.78 2.70 3.63
C PHE A 49 2.28 2.42 3.74
N GLY A 50 1.68 2.62 4.92
CA GLY A 50 0.23 2.51 5.08
C GLY A 50 -0.55 3.48 4.18
N PHE A 51 -0.02 4.69 4.01
CA PHE A 51 -0.59 5.68 3.09
C PHE A 51 -0.45 5.24 1.63
N PHE A 52 0.71 4.71 1.22
CA PHE A 52 0.87 4.17 -0.14
C PHE A 52 -0.06 3.00 -0.41
N ILE A 53 -0.22 2.07 0.54
CA ILE A 53 -1.18 0.96 0.42
C ILE A 53 -2.59 1.49 0.16
N TYR A 54 -3.04 2.49 0.93
CA TYR A 54 -4.33 3.13 0.69
C TYR A 54 -4.43 3.76 -0.71
N LEU A 55 -3.38 4.41 -1.20
CA LEU A 55 -3.37 4.98 -2.55
C LEU A 55 -3.47 3.92 -3.64
N PHE A 56 -2.72 2.81 -3.50
CA PHE A 56 -2.78 1.68 -4.44
C PHE A 56 -4.17 1.03 -4.43
N GLU A 57 -4.70 0.71 -3.25
CA GLU A 57 -6.05 0.16 -3.11
C GLU A 57 -7.11 1.10 -3.70
N ARG A 58 -6.95 2.42 -3.48
CA ARG A 58 -7.84 3.43 -4.08
C ARG A 58 -7.76 3.45 -5.60
N SER A 59 -6.59 3.25 -6.19
CA SER A 59 -6.45 3.26 -7.65
C SER A 59 -7.14 2.07 -8.32
N GLU A 60 -7.19 0.91 -7.66
CA GLU A 60 -7.90 -0.29 -8.13
C GLU A 60 -9.42 -0.06 -8.25
N LEU A 61 -10.03 0.78 -7.40
CA LEU A 61 -11.46 1.11 -7.46
C LEU A 61 -11.88 1.84 -8.74
N SER A 62 -10.94 2.51 -9.40
CA SER A 62 -11.17 3.23 -10.66
C SER A 62 -10.61 2.50 -11.88
N TYR A 63 -10.16 1.26 -11.71
CA TYR A 63 -9.68 0.43 -12.80
C TYR A 63 -10.84 0.08 -13.74
N ASP A 64 -10.74 0.52 -14.99
CA ASP A 64 -11.64 0.09 -16.06
C ASP A 64 -10.97 -1.07 -16.82
N PRO A 65 -11.39 -2.31 -16.54
CA PRO A 65 -10.76 -3.47 -17.13
C PRO A 65 -10.99 -3.53 -18.64
N GLU A 66 -12.00 -2.85 -19.21
CA GLU A 66 -12.26 -2.85 -20.66
C GLU A 66 -11.22 -2.02 -21.43
N THR A 67 -10.54 -1.12 -20.73
CA THR A 67 -9.51 -0.23 -21.31
C THR A 67 -8.08 -0.71 -21.07
N ASP A 68 -7.89 -1.77 -20.27
CA ASP A 68 -6.58 -2.29 -19.96
C ASP A 68 -6.02 -3.16 -21.11
N PRO A 69 -4.93 -2.74 -21.78
CA PRO A 69 -4.31 -3.48 -22.88
C PRO A 69 -3.73 -4.84 -22.46
N TYR A 70 -3.63 -5.10 -21.15
CA TYR A 70 -3.15 -6.35 -20.57
C TYR A 70 -4.28 -7.25 -20.04
N ARG A 71 -5.55 -6.81 -20.09
CA ARG A 71 -6.69 -7.58 -19.58
C ARG A 71 -6.89 -8.87 -20.36
N GLY A 72 -6.89 -10.01 -19.66
CA GLY A 72 -7.14 -11.33 -20.23
C GLY A 72 -6.00 -11.92 -21.08
N ASN A 73 -4.83 -11.26 -21.11
CA ASN A 73 -3.69 -11.72 -21.90
C ASN A 73 -2.56 -12.20 -21.00
N THR A 74 -2.24 -13.50 -21.04
CA THR A 74 -1.05 -14.05 -20.37
C THR A 74 0.17 -13.71 -21.21
N ILE A 75 0.75 -12.52 -21.02
CA ILE A 75 1.95 -12.13 -21.76
C ILE A 75 3.17 -12.79 -21.11
N ASN A 76 3.77 -13.74 -21.82
CA ASN A 76 5.05 -14.31 -21.43
C ASN A 76 6.17 -13.29 -21.69
N VAL A 77 6.44 -12.43 -20.70
CA VAL A 77 7.47 -11.37 -20.78
C VAL A 77 8.89 -11.97 -20.83
N HIS A 78 9.06 -13.24 -20.43
CA HIS A 78 10.36 -13.90 -20.41
C HIS A 78 10.70 -14.49 -21.79
N PRO A 79 11.88 -14.22 -22.37
CA PRO A 79 12.25 -14.67 -23.71
C PRO A 79 12.16 -16.18 -23.90
N SER A 80 12.48 -16.95 -22.86
CA SER A 80 12.44 -18.42 -22.90
C SER A 80 11.02 -19.02 -22.88
N ARG A 81 10.00 -18.20 -22.60
CA ARG A 81 8.59 -18.63 -22.52
C ARG A 81 7.72 -18.02 -23.61
N ALA A 82 8.31 -17.27 -24.54
CA ALA A 82 7.57 -16.61 -25.62
C ALA A 82 6.75 -17.59 -26.48
N ASP A 83 7.23 -18.85 -26.59
CA ASP A 83 6.58 -19.90 -27.37
C ASP A 83 5.67 -20.83 -26.54
N GLU A 84 5.56 -20.61 -25.21
CA GLU A 84 4.68 -21.41 -24.34
C GLU A 84 3.22 -21.01 -24.56
N VAL A 85 2.33 -22.01 -24.69
CA VAL A 85 0.89 -21.79 -24.86
C VAL A 85 0.36 -20.95 -23.69
N PRO A 86 -0.35 -19.83 -23.95
CA PRO A 86 -0.96 -19.03 -22.91
C PRO A 86 -1.86 -19.92 -22.06
N LEU A 87 -1.51 -20.10 -20.79
CA LEU A 87 -2.43 -20.72 -19.84
C LEU A 87 -3.67 -19.81 -19.79
N SER A 88 -4.85 -20.40 -20.01
CA SER A 88 -6.10 -19.67 -19.91
C SER A 88 -6.15 -19.00 -18.54
N SER A 89 -6.32 -17.68 -18.54
CA SER A 89 -6.62 -16.95 -17.31
C SER A 89 -7.82 -17.64 -16.69
N ARG A 90 -7.69 -18.13 -15.46
CA ARG A 90 -8.80 -18.71 -14.72
C ARG A 90 -9.93 -17.69 -14.74
N SER A 91 -11.01 -18.00 -15.45
CA SER A 91 -12.22 -17.18 -15.46
C SER A 91 -12.61 -16.98 -14.00
N ASP A 92 -12.61 -15.74 -13.53
CA ASP A 92 -13.31 -15.36 -12.30
C ASP A 92 -14.82 -15.45 -12.59
N GLU A 93 -15.31 -16.69 -12.79
CA GLU A 93 -16.72 -17.01 -12.64
C GLU A 93 -17.00 -16.96 -11.14
N ARG A 94 -17.17 -15.74 -10.62
CA ARG A 94 -17.74 -15.53 -9.31
C ARG A 94 -19.17 -16.09 -9.38
N PRO A 95 -19.52 -17.14 -8.64
CA PRO A 95 -20.89 -17.62 -8.65
C PRO A 95 -21.76 -16.48 -8.11
N SER A 96 -22.64 -15.95 -8.95
CA SER A 96 -23.72 -15.08 -8.48
C SER A 96 -24.52 -15.90 -7.48
N SER A 97 -24.42 -15.57 -6.20
CA SER A 97 -25.33 -16.10 -5.20
C SER A 97 -26.72 -15.58 -5.56
N THR A 98 -27.48 -16.37 -6.31
CA THR A 98 -28.93 -16.24 -6.35
C THR A 98 -29.39 -16.46 -4.91
N ARG A 99 -29.80 -15.37 -4.24
CA ARG A 99 -30.67 -15.49 -3.08
C ARG A 99 -32.04 -15.81 -3.64
N ASP A 100 -32.41 -17.07 -3.54
CA ASP A 100 -33.80 -17.49 -3.64
C ASP A 100 -34.49 -16.99 -2.36
N ASP A 101 -35.23 -15.88 -2.49
CA ASP A 101 -36.21 -15.45 -1.50
C ASP A 101 -37.58 -16.03 -1.94
N GLU A 102 -38.09 -17.01 -1.20
CA GLU A 102 -39.49 -17.49 -1.22
C GLU A 102 -40.13 -17.23 0.16
#